data_AF-A0A957S660-F1
#
_entry.id   AF-A0A957S660-F1
#
_cell.length_a   1.000
_cell.length_b   1.000
_cell.length_c   1.000
_cell.angle_alpha   90.00
_cell.angle_beta   90.00
_cell.angle_gamma   90.00
#
_symmetry.space_group_name_H-M   'P 1'
#
loop_
_entity.id
_entity.type
_entity.pdbx_description
1 polymer ?
#
loop_
_entity_poly.entity_id
_entity_poly.type
_entity_poly.pdbx_seq_one_letter_code
_entity_poly.pdbx_strand_id
1 'polypeptide(L)'
;MLQSVLIRLARQVLQSVLTALMSQFSLVEDVILSPTRADLQAVTGGSIWRGDGADAFAQELTSIMIPNVGTIGTLIKTKHTNLERAADIITTADNQVSQVVNGLADTFASIY
;
A
#
# COMPACT_ATOMS: atom_id res chain seq x y z
N MET A 1 14.07 -27.17 6.69
CA MET A 1 15.26 -26.30 6.54
C MET A 1 15.15 -25.43 5.27
N LEU A 2 15.10 -26.01 4.07
CA LEU A 2 14.98 -25.23 2.81
C LEU A 2 13.63 -24.49 2.66
N GLN A 3 12.50 -25.13 2.97
CA GLN A 3 11.17 -24.50 2.89
C GLN A 3 11.02 -23.32 3.86
N SER A 4 11.52 -23.45 5.09
CA SER A 4 11.49 -22.37 6.08
C SER A 4 12.38 -21.18 5.71
N VAL A 5 13.49 -21.41 5.01
CA VAL A 5 14.32 -20.34 4.44
C VAL A 5 13.60 -19.62 3.29
N LEU A 6 12.94 -20.36 2.40
CA LEU A 6 12.19 -19.79 1.28
C LEU A 6 10.97 -18.97 1.75
N ILE A 7 10.24 -19.43 2.77
CA ILE A 7 9.12 -18.68 3.35
C ILE A 7 9.59 -17.40 4.05
N ARG A 8 10.73 -17.45 4.76
CA ARG A 8 11.34 -16.25 5.35
C ARG A 8 11.77 -15.25 4.28
N LEU A 9 12.40 -15.72 3.21
CA LEU A 9 12.80 -14.87 2.07
C LEU A 9 11.57 -14.24 1.40
N ALA A 10 10.52 -15.03 1.14
CA ALA A 10 9.26 -14.55 0.57
C ALA A 10 8.59 -13.49 1.46
N ARG A 11 8.59 -13.69 2.78
CA ARG A 11 8.10 -12.70 3.75
C ARG A 11 8.89 -11.40 3.66
N GLN A 12 10.21 -11.48 3.61
CA GLN A 12 11.10 -10.33 3.57
C GLN A 12 10.93 -9.52 2.26
N VAL A 13 10.76 -10.21 1.13
CA VAL A 13 10.46 -9.59 -0.16
C VAL A 13 9.08 -8.92 -0.14
N LEU A 14 8.05 -9.59 0.41
CA LEU A 14 6.71 -9.03 0.52
C LEU A 14 6.70 -7.78 1.42
N GLN A 15 7.39 -7.79 2.54
CA GLN A 15 7.53 -6.63 3.42
C GLN A 15 8.27 -5.46 2.75
N SER A 16 9.29 -5.76 1.95
CA SER A 16 9.97 -4.75 1.14
C SER A 16 9.02 -4.11 0.12
N VAL A 17 8.20 -4.91 -0.57
CA VAL A 17 7.20 -4.43 -1.53
C VAL A 17 6.11 -3.59 -0.85
N LEU A 18 5.61 -4.01 0.32
CA LEU A 18 4.64 -3.26 1.11
C LEU A 18 5.20 -1.88 1.53
N THR A 19 6.43 -1.86 2.03
CA THR A 19 7.12 -0.63 2.44
C THR A 19 7.33 0.31 1.24
N ALA A 20 7.76 -0.23 0.10
CA ALA A 20 7.95 0.54 -1.12
C ALA A 20 6.63 1.13 -1.66
N LEU A 21 5.53 0.37 -1.59
CA LEU A 21 4.20 0.84 -1.96
C LEU A 21 3.72 1.99 -1.07
N MET A 22 3.91 1.90 0.24
CA MET A 22 3.55 2.97 1.18
C MET A 22 4.39 4.23 1.00
N SER A 23 5.69 4.07 0.74
CA SER A 23 6.59 5.19 0.45
C SER A 23 6.17 5.93 -0.82
N GLN A 24 5.85 5.21 -1.90
CA GLN A 24 5.33 5.81 -3.13
C GLN A 24 3.98 6.50 -2.90
N PHE A 25 3.13 5.95 -2.03
CA PHE A 25 1.86 6.59 -1.69
C PHE A 25 2.05 7.91 -0.94
N SER A 26 2.89 7.94 0.10
CA SER A 26 3.23 9.18 0.83
C SER A 26 3.82 10.22 -0.11
N LEU A 27 4.72 9.80 -1.01
CA LEU A 27 5.28 10.69 -2.02
C LEU A 27 4.19 11.31 -2.90
N VAL A 28 3.26 10.51 -3.42
CA VAL A 28 2.17 11.03 -4.28
C VAL A 28 1.24 11.96 -3.50
N GLU A 29 0.89 11.63 -2.26
CA GLU A 29 0.01 12.46 -1.43
C GLU A 29 0.70 13.79 -1.06
N ASP A 30 1.94 13.75 -0.60
CA ASP A 30 2.66 14.94 -0.12
C ASP A 30 3.19 15.82 -1.27
N VAL A 31 3.65 15.22 -2.37
CA VAL A 31 4.25 15.95 -3.49
C VAL A 31 3.21 16.48 -4.46
N ILE A 32 2.03 15.85 -4.56
CA ILE A 32 1.01 16.28 -5.53
C ILE A 32 -0.17 16.93 -4.83
N LEU A 33 -0.85 16.27 -3.89
CA LEU A 33 -2.09 16.82 -3.34
C LEU A 33 -1.88 18.05 -2.47
N SER A 34 -0.83 18.08 -1.66
CA SER A 34 -0.54 19.22 -0.78
C SER A 34 -0.28 20.53 -1.57
N PRO A 35 0.70 20.59 -2.49
CA PRO A 35 0.93 21.80 -3.28
C PRO A 35 -0.25 22.11 -4.22
N THR A 36 -0.90 21.10 -4.81
CA THR A 36 -2.07 21.33 -5.69
C THR A 36 -3.22 21.99 -4.94
N ARG A 37 -3.46 21.63 -3.67
CA ARG A 37 -4.47 22.30 -2.83
C ARG A 37 -4.06 23.73 -2.46
N ALA A 38 -2.78 23.96 -2.19
CA ALA A 38 -2.25 25.28 -1.90
C ALA A 38 -2.38 26.22 -3.13
N ASP A 39 -2.02 25.72 -4.32
CA ASP A 39 -2.14 26.44 -5.58
C ASP A 39 -3.61 26.73 -5.90
N LEU A 40 -4.50 25.75 -5.71
CA LEU A 40 -5.94 25.94 -5.88
C LEU A 40 -6.49 27.03 -4.94
N GLN A 41 -6.06 27.08 -3.67
CA GLN A 41 -6.46 28.14 -2.73
C GLN A 41 -5.92 29.51 -3.13
N ALA A 42 -4.69 29.59 -3.62
CA ALA A 42 -4.10 30.84 -4.08
C ALA A 42 -4.83 31.40 -5.32
N VAL A 43 -5.30 30.51 -6.20
CA VAL A 43 -6.06 30.86 -7.40
C VAL A 43 -7.51 31.22 -7.07
N THR A 44 -8.22 30.37 -6.34
CA THR A 44 -9.64 30.61 -5.96
C THR A 44 -9.82 31.73 -4.95
N GLY A 45 -8.84 31.98 -4.08
CA GLY A 45 -8.80 33.15 -3.19
C GLY A 45 -8.55 34.48 -3.93
N GLY A 46 -8.25 34.41 -5.24
CA GLY A 46 -8.07 35.57 -6.10
C GLY A 46 -6.88 36.44 -5.71
N SER A 47 -5.91 35.95 -4.93
CA SER A 47 -4.78 36.76 -4.46
C SER A 47 -3.61 36.78 -5.44
N ILE A 48 -3.46 35.76 -6.29
CA ILE A 48 -2.29 35.60 -7.17
C ILE A 48 -2.67 35.58 -8.66
N TRP A 49 -3.81 34.98 -9.03
CA TRP A 49 -4.23 34.83 -10.43
C TRP A 49 -5.75 34.97 -10.56
N ARG A 50 -6.23 35.75 -11.55
CA ARG A 50 -7.65 35.98 -11.83
C ARG A 50 -7.92 35.98 -13.34
N GLY A 51 -9.13 35.57 -13.73
CA GLY A 51 -9.61 35.55 -15.12
C GLY A 51 -9.93 34.14 -15.63
N ASP A 52 -10.49 34.03 -16.84
CA ASP A 52 -11.03 32.78 -17.38
C ASP A 52 -10.05 31.59 -17.36
N GLY A 53 -8.75 31.85 -17.55
CA GLY A 53 -7.71 30.81 -17.46
C GLY A 53 -7.45 30.31 -16.04
N ALA A 54 -7.61 31.17 -15.04
CA ALA A 54 -7.52 30.82 -13.62
C ALA A 54 -8.73 29.95 -13.20
N ASP A 55 -9.91 30.30 -13.68
CA ASP A 55 -11.14 29.54 -13.44
C ASP A 55 -11.10 28.18 -14.12
N ALA A 56 -10.64 28.11 -15.38
CA ALA A 56 -10.47 26.85 -16.11
C ALA A 56 -9.44 25.93 -15.43
N PHE A 57 -8.31 26.49 -14.96
CA PHE A 57 -7.30 25.74 -14.21
C PHE A 57 -7.84 25.19 -12.89
N ALA A 58 -8.55 26.03 -12.11
CA ALA A 58 -9.19 25.60 -10.87
C ALA A 58 -10.21 24.49 -11.15
N GLN A 59 -10.98 24.62 -12.23
CA GLN A 59 -11.98 23.64 -12.63
C GLN A 59 -11.36 22.30 -13.05
N GLU A 60 -10.26 22.32 -13.82
CA GLU A 60 -9.54 21.11 -14.25
C GLU A 60 -8.87 20.40 -13.07
N LEU A 61 -8.23 21.14 -12.16
CA LEU A 61 -7.66 20.56 -10.95
C LEU A 61 -8.71 19.89 -10.07
N THR A 62 -9.86 20.54 -9.89
CA THR A 62 -10.92 20.07 -8.99
C THR A 62 -11.71 18.92 -9.60
N SER A 63 -11.92 18.92 -10.92
CA SER A 63 -12.74 17.92 -11.61
C SER A 63 -11.96 16.69 -12.08
N ILE A 64 -10.66 16.83 -12.37
CA ILE A 64 -9.86 15.76 -12.97
C ILE A 64 -8.71 15.36 -12.05
N MET A 65 -7.82 16.29 -11.68
CA MET A 65 -6.57 15.91 -11.00
C MET A 65 -6.80 15.38 -9.59
N ILE A 66 -7.46 16.14 -8.72
CA ILE A 66 -7.71 15.75 -7.31
C ILE A 66 -8.45 14.40 -7.21
N PRO A 67 -9.59 14.18 -7.91
CA PRO A 67 -10.30 12.91 -7.79
C PRO A 67 -9.52 11.71 -8.37
N ASN A 68 -8.74 11.90 -9.43
CA ASN A 68 -7.92 10.84 -9.99
C ASN A 68 -6.78 10.43 -9.05
N VAL A 69 -6.11 11.40 -8.43
CA VAL A 69 -5.07 11.10 -7.42
C VAL A 69 -5.67 10.43 -6.19
N GLY A 70 -6.87 10.84 -5.76
CA GLY A 70 -7.62 10.15 -4.69
C GLY A 70 -7.98 8.70 -5.04
N THR A 71 -8.33 8.44 -6.30
CA THR A 71 -8.61 7.08 -6.81
C THR A 71 -7.36 6.22 -6.79
N ILE A 72 -6.22 6.74 -7.25
CA ILE A 72 -4.92 6.06 -7.19
C ILE A 72 -4.56 5.74 -5.73
N GLY A 73 -4.74 6.69 -4.82
CA GLY A 73 -4.51 6.46 -3.39
C GLY A 73 -5.37 5.34 -2.80
N THR A 74 -6.65 5.30 -3.17
CA THR A 74 -7.58 4.24 -2.75
C THR A 74 -7.16 2.87 -3.29
N LEU A 75 -6.72 2.80 -4.55
CA LEU A 75 -6.22 1.57 -5.16
C LEU A 75 -4.94 1.08 -4.49
N ILE A 76 -4.00 1.98 -4.16
CA ILE A 76 -2.76 1.61 -3.45
C ILE A 76 -3.09 1.06 -2.06
N LYS A 77 -3.94 1.76 -1.28
CA LYS A 77 -4.38 1.29 0.05
C LYS A 77 -5.07 -0.08 -0.03
N THR A 78 -5.95 -0.28 -1.02
CA THR A 78 -6.63 -1.56 -1.23
C THR A 78 -5.64 -2.69 -1.55
N LYS A 79 -4.67 -2.43 -2.43
CA LYS A 79 -3.62 -3.40 -2.76
C LYS A 79 -2.75 -3.71 -1.54
N HIS A 80 -2.39 -2.70 -0.75
CA HIS A 80 -1.65 -2.88 0.50
C HIS A 80 -2.37 -3.81 1.47
N THR A 81 -3.63 -3.53 1.80
CA THR A 81 -4.43 -4.37 2.71
C THR A 81 -4.58 -5.80 2.19
N ASN A 82 -4.73 -5.99 0.88
CA ASN A 82 -4.81 -7.32 0.29
C ASN A 82 -3.48 -8.08 0.39
N LEU A 83 -2.35 -7.40 0.22
CA LEU A 83 -1.01 -7.98 0.38
C LEU A 83 -0.69 -8.31 1.84
N GLU A 84 -1.10 -7.47 2.79
CA GLU A 84 -1.02 -7.77 4.22
C GLU A 84 -1.83 -9.02 4.58
N ARG A 85 -3.09 -9.09 4.13
CA ARG A 85 -3.93 -10.27 4.33
C ARG A 85 -3.29 -11.53 3.74
N ALA A 86 -2.67 -11.43 2.56
CA ALA A 86 -1.94 -12.56 1.97
C ALA A 86 -0.73 -12.98 2.84
N ALA A 87 0.00 -12.03 3.44
CA ALA A 87 1.09 -12.30 4.38
C ALA A 87 0.59 -13.05 5.63
N ASP A 88 -0.56 -12.65 6.17
CA ASP A 88 -1.16 -13.28 7.35
C ASP A 88 -1.61 -14.72 7.06
N ILE A 89 -2.20 -14.95 5.88
CA ILE A 89 -2.59 -16.29 5.43
C ILE A 89 -1.37 -17.20 5.33
N ILE A 90 -0.28 -16.73 4.71
CA ILE A 90 0.97 -17.49 4.59
C ILE A 90 1.53 -17.84 5.99
N THR A 91 1.49 -16.88 6.92
CA THR A 91 1.94 -17.10 8.31
C THR A 91 1.11 -18.14 9.03
N THR A 92 -0.21 -18.07 8.86
CA THR A 92 -1.14 -19.01 9.49
C THR A 92 -0.95 -20.42 8.93
N ALA A 93 -0.81 -20.55 7.60
CA ALA A 93 -0.55 -21.82 6.95
C ALA A 93 0.79 -22.44 7.41
N ASP A 94 1.84 -21.65 7.54
CA ASP A 94 3.16 -22.12 8.03
C ASP A 94 3.09 -22.63 9.47
N ASN A 95 2.36 -21.93 10.35
CA ASN A 95 2.13 -22.36 11.73
C ASN A 95 1.35 -23.68 11.79
N GLN A 96 0.31 -23.82 10.97
CA GLN A 96 -0.49 -25.04 10.91
C GLN A 96 0.34 -26.24 10.42
N VAL A 97 1.13 -26.06 9.35
CA VAL A 97 2.01 -27.11 8.84
C VAL A 97 3.05 -27.50 9.88
N SER A 98 3.67 -26.53 10.57
CA SER A 98 4.66 -26.80 11.61
C SER A 98 4.07 -27.59 12.78
N GLN A 99 2.84 -27.27 13.21
CA GLN A 99 2.15 -28.02 14.26
C GLN A 99 1.86 -29.47 13.84
N VAL A 100 1.39 -29.69 12.61
CA VAL A 100 1.12 -31.03 12.08
C VAL A 100 2.40 -31.86 11.96
N VAL A 101 3.48 -31.27 11.45
CA VAL A 101 4.78 -31.95 11.31
C VAL A 101 5.36 -32.32 12.67
N ASN A 102 5.31 -31.42 13.66
CA ASN A 102 5.78 -31.72 15.01
C ASN A 102 4.94 -32.82 15.68
N GLY A 103 3.62 -32.77 15.54
CA GLY A 103 2.75 -33.82 16.09
C GLY A 103 2.98 -35.20 15.45
N LEU A 104 3.25 -35.25 14.14
CA LEU A 104 3.66 -36.48 13.47
C LEU A 104 5.02 -36.96 13.98
N ALA A 105 6.01 -36.07 14.11
CA ALA A 105 7.33 -36.40 14.61
C ALA A 105 7.28 -36.96 16.04
N ASP A 106 6.48 -36.35 16.93
CA ASP A 106 6.26 -36.84 18.30
C ASP A 106 5.59 -38.22 18.31
N THR A 107 4.60 -38.42 17.42
CA THR A 107 3.94 -39.71 17.26
C THR A 107 4.96 -40.78 16.83
N PHE A 108 5.78 -40.53 15.81
CA PHE A 108 6.81 -41.47 15.37
C PHE A 108 7.91 -41.69 16.42
N ALA A 109 8.28 -40.67 17.19
CA ALA A 109 9.23 -40.79 18.29
C ALA A 109 8.69 -41.58 19.49
N SER A 110 7.37 -41.68 19.66
CA SER A 110 6.76 -42.48 20.74
C SER A 110 6.67 -43.97 20.44
N ILE A 111 6.79 -44.36 19.16
CA ILE A 111 6.62 -45.75 18.69
C ILE A 111 7.98 -46.44 18.46
N TYR A 112 9.08 -45.68 18.48
CA TYR A 112 10.46 -46.16 18.35
C TYR A 112 11.23 -45.99 19.66
#